data_AF-G0LCB5-F1
#
_entry.id   AF-G0LCB5-F1
#
_cell.length_a   1.000
_cell.length_b   1.000
_cell.length_c   1.000
_cell.angle_alpha   90.00
_cell.angle_beta   90.00
_cell.angle_gamma   90.00
#
_symmetry.space_group_name_H-M   'P 1'
#
loop_
_entity.id
_entity.type
_entity.pdbx_description
1 polymer ?
#
loop_
_entity_poly.entity_id
_entity_poly.type
_entity_poly.pdbx_seq_one_letter_code
_entity_poly.pdbx_strand_id
1 'polypeptide(L)'
;MKFLKINNNQAFFLKDKAEPENWTEIDKIEKEDLMKLLDFAIEEDFEMDVYDENNLANKAHQIIYKGIYEKLNTFLNNKDRFKDETEAIYKEALEKYQ
;
A
#
# COMPACT_ATOMS: atom_id res chain seq x y z
N MET A 1 -3.60 -2.97 -8.00
CA MET A 1 -4.74 -3.59 -7.28
C MET A 1 -4.88 -2.93 -5.92
N LYS A 2 -6.10 -2.72 -5.40
CA LYS A 2 -6.31 -2.06 -4.11
C LYS A 2 -6.22 -3.07 -2.96
N PHE A 3 -5.43 -2.74 -1.94
CA PHE A 3 -5.19 -3.61 -0.78
C PHE A 3 -5.68 -3.00 0.54
N LEU A 4 -5.82 -1.68 0.58
CA LEU A 4 -6.38 -0.93 1.71
C LEU A 4 -7.52 -0.05 1.19
N LYS A 5 -8.68 -0.15 1.82
CA LYS A 5 -9.85 0.63 1.45
C LYS A 5 -10.59 1.19 2.65
N ILE A 6 -11.28 2.30 2.45
CA ILE A 6 -12.18 2.89 3.44
C ILE A 6 -13.60 2.81 2.89
N ASN A 7 -14.51 2.22 3.65
CA ASN A 7 -15.91 2.09 3.28
C ASN A 7 -16.82 2.23 4.51
N ASN A 8 -17.94 2.94 4.39
CA ASN A 8 -18.91 3.15 5.48
C ASN A 8 -18.26 3.53 6.83
N ASN A 9 -17.33 4.48 6.81
CA ASN A 9 -16.61 4.96 7.99
C ASN A 9 -15.70 3.92 8.69
N GLN A 10 -15.40 2.80 8.01
CA GLN A 10 -14.53 1.74 8.47
C GLN A 10 -13.42 1.47 7.46
N ALA A 11 -12.21 1.29 7.99
CA ALA A 11 -11.07 0.84 7.21
C ALA A 11 -11.02 -0.69 7.13
N PHE A 12 -10.65 -1.19 5.94
CA PHE A 12 -10.49 -2.60 5.63
C PHE A 12 -9.17 -2.84 4.90
N PHE A 13 -8.66 -4.05 5.03
CA PHE A 13 -7.51 -4.54 4.29
C PHE A 13 -7.79 -5.90 3.64
N LEU A 14 -7.03 -6.22 2.61
CA LEU A 14 -7.10 -7.49 1.92
C LEU A 14 -6.04 -8.44 2.50
N LYS A 15 -6.47 -9.56 3.07
CA LYS A 15 -5.57 -10.61 3.62
C LYS A 15 -4.91 -11.46 2.54
N ASP A 16 -5.66 -11.76 1.49
CA ASP A 16 -5.24 -12.67 0.44
C ASP A 16 -5.67 -12.14 -0.93
N LYS A 17 -4.70 -12.01 -1.85
CA LYS A 17 -4.95 -11.60 -3.23
C LYS A 17 -5.73 -12.65 -4.03
N ALA A 18 -5.73 -13.92 -3.59
CA ALA A 18 -6.56 -14.98 -4.19
C ALA A 18 -8.06 -14.79 -3.89
N GLU A 19 -8.40 -14.02 -2.84
CA GLU A 19 -9.78 -13.73 -2.43
C GLU A 19 -10.06 -12.21 -2.44
N PRO A 20 -10.11 -11.54 -3.61
CA PRO A 20 -10.21 -10.08 -3.73
C PRO A 20 -11.51 -9.48 -3.15
N GLU A 21 -12.51 -10.31 -2.86
CA GLU A 21 -13.78 -9.90 -2.23
C GLU A 21 -13.77 -10.07 -0.71
N ASN A 22 -12.77 -10.76 -0.13
CA ASN A 22 -12.70 -11.05 1.28
C ASN A 22 -11.93 -9.96 2.05
N TRP A 23 -12.64 -8.90 2.40
CA TRP A 23 -12.09 -7.76 3.12
C TRP A 23 -12.21 -7.93 4.63
N THR A 24 -11.09 -7.77 5.32
CA THR A 24 -11.03 -7.82 6.79
C THR A 24 -10.94 -6.40 7.35
N GLU A 25 -11.61 -6.14 8.47
CA GLU A 25 -11.52 -4.86 9.17
C GLU A 25 -10.09 -4.59 9.68
N ILE A 26 -9.62 -3.36 9.55
CA ILE A 26 -8.23 -3.00 9.88
C ILE A 26 -7.89 -3.20 11.36
N ASP A 27 -8.87 -3.22 12.26
CA ASP A 27 -8.67 -3.44 13.69
C ASP A 27 -8.27 -4.88 14.03
N LYS A 28 -8.57 -5.84 13.14
CA LYS A 28 -8.22 -7.27 13.24
C LYS A 28 -6.89 -7.58 12.57
N ILE A 29 -6.11 -6.58 12.17
CA ILE A 29 -4.84 -6.81 11.49
C ILE A 29 -3.80 -7.40 12.45
N GLU A 30 -3.15 -8.47 12.02
CA GLU A 30 -2.08 -9.12 12.77
C GLU A 30 -0.72 -8.88 12.10
N LYS A 31 0.36 -9.29 12.79
CA LYS A 31 1.72 -9.12 12.28
C LYS A 31 1.92 -9.84 10.95
N GLU A 32 1.38 -11.05 10.83
CA GLU A 32 1.47 -11.88 9.64
C GLU A 32 0.77 -11.22 8.45
N ASP A 33 -0.36 -10.56 8.70
CA ASP A 33 -1.09 -9.81 7.67
C ASP A 33 -0.29 -8.60 7.17
N LEU A 34 0.36 -7.87 8.08
CA LEU A 34 1.25 -6.75 7.71
C LEU A 34 2.41 -7.19 6.83
N MET A 35 3.02 -8.34 7.15
CA MET A 35 4.10 -8.89 6.33
C MET A 35 3.60 -9.24 4.93
N LYS A 36 2.42 -9.86 4.82
CA LYS A 36 1.80 -10.16 3.52
C LYS A 36 1.48 -8.89 2.71
N LEU A 37 0.94 -7.85 3.33
CA LEU A 37 0.69 -6.57 2.65
C LEU A 37 1.99 -5.97 2.11
N LEU A 38 3.10 -6.10 2.84
CA LEU A 38 4.40 -5.66 2.36
C LEU A 38 4.89 -6.51 1.18
N ASP A 39 4.72 -7.82 1.24
CA ASP A 39 5.06 -8.73 0.13
C ASP A 39 4.27 -8.35 -1.14
N PHE A 40 2.97 -8.09 -1.00
CA PHE A 40 2.13 -7.62 -2.12
C PHE A 40 2.60 -6.27 -2.67
N ALA A 41 3.03 -5.35 -1.80
CA ALA A 41 3.58 -4.05 -2.20
C ALA A 41 4.92 -4.16 -2.95
N ILE A 42 5.68 -5.23 -2.71
CA ILE A 42 6.92 -5.53 -3.43
C ILE A 42 6.61 -6.12 -4.81
N GLU A 43 5.76 -7.14 -4.86
CA GLU A 43 5.50 -7.94 -6.07
C GLU A 43 4.70 -7.18 -7.13
N GLU A 44 3.77 -6.32 -6.73
CA GLU A 44 2.73 -5.79 -7.62
C GLU A 44 2.52 -4.28 -7.46
N ASP A 45 1.68 -3.71 -8.33
CA ASP A 45 1.17 -2.35 -8.17
C ASP A 45 0.14 -2.33 -7.03
N PHE A 46 0.51 -1.63 -5.95
CA PHE A 46 -0.21 -1.62 -4.68
C PHE A 46 -0.94 -0.30 -4.49
N GLU A 47 -2.27 -0.34 -4.52
CA GLU A 47 -3.12 0.83 -4.33
C GLU A 47 -3.77 0.84 -2.95
N MET A 48 -3.97 2.04 -2.42
CA MET A 48 -4.61 2.29 -1.12
C MET A 48 -5.53 3.50 -1.21
N ASP A 49 -6.62 3.50 -0.44
CA ASP A 49 -7.40 4.72 -0.24
C ASP A 49 -6.62 5.72 0.63
N VAL A 50 -6.68 6.99 0.25
CA VAL A 50 -6.04 8.07 1.01
C VAL A 50 -6.66 8.14 2.41
N TYR A 51 -5.81 8.19 3.43
CA TYR A 51 -6.27 8.38 4.80
C TYR A 51 -7.00 9.72 4.96
N ASP A 52 -8.23 9.67 5.49
CA ASP A 52 -9.01 10.84 5.88
C ASP A 52 -9.69 10.57 7.23
N GLU A 53 -9.41 11.42 8.21
CA GLU A 53 -9.98 11.34 9.57
C GLU A 53 -11.50 11.48 9.58
N ASN A 54 -12.08 12.23 8.64
CA ASN A 54 -13.52 12.42 8.54
C ASN A 54 -14.24 11.16 8.04
N ASN A 55 -13.53 10.33 7.26
CA ASN A 55 -14.05 9.09 6.69
C ASN A 55 -13.82 7.88 7.61
N LEU A 56 -13.36 8.07 8.84
CA LEU A 56 -13.18 6.99 9.81
C LEU A 56 -13.79 7.44 11.14
N ALA A 57 -14.93 6.85 11.53
CA ALA A 57 -15.58 7.23 12.79
C ALA A 57 -14.89 6.65 14.02
N ASN A 58 -14.22 5.50 13.86
CA ASN A 58 -13.56 4.79 14.96
C ASN A 58 -12.10 5.24 15.11
N LYS A 59 -11.73 5.74 16.30
CA LYS A 59 -10.36 6.16 16.63
C LYS A 59 -9.33 5.04 16.48
N ALA A 60 -9.70 3.79 16.76
CA ALA A 60 -8.78 2.66 16.57
C ALA A 60 -8.46 2.47 15.08
N HIS A 61 -9.48 2.52 14.22
CA HIS A 61 -9.29 2.41 12.77
C HIS A 61 -8.48 3.60 12.25
N GLN A 62 -8.71 4.81 12.75
CA GLN A 62 -7.90 5.99 12.41
C GLN A 62 -6.41 5.76 12.71
N ILE A 63 -6.09 5.37 13.95
CA ILE A 63 -4.70 5.18 14.39
C ILE A 63 -4.01 4.07 13.59
N ILE A 64 -4.67 2.92 13.45
CA ILE A 64 -4.09 1.74 12.78
C ILE A 64 -3.93 2.02 11.29
N TYR A 65 -4.99 2.50 10.61
CA TYR A 65 -4.94 2.77 9.18
C TYR A 65 -3.92 3.84 8.85
N LYS A 66 -3.87 4.94 9.61
CA LYS A 66 -2.86 6.00 9.43
C LYS A 66 -1.45 5.45 9.51
N GLY A 67 -1.13 4.68 10.55
CA GLY A 67 0.20 4.12 10.75
C GLY A 67 0.64 3.18 9.61
N ILE A 68 -0.28 2.35 9.11
CA ILE A 68 -0.03 1.44 7.99
C ILE A 68 0.13 2.22 6.69
N TYR A 69 -0.82 3.13 6.41
CA TYR A 69 -0.83 3.95 5.22
C TYR A 69 0.45 4.79 5.09
N GLU A 70 0.89 5.47 6.16
CA GLU A 70 2.12 6.27 6.15
C GLU A 70 3.35 5.40 5.84
N LYS A 71 3.47 4.23 6.46
CA LYS A 71 4.60 3.30 6.25
C LYS A 71 4.62 2.74 4.83
N LEU A 72 3.48 2.25 4.34
CA LEU A 72 3.38 1.68 3.00
C LEU A 72 3.54 2.75 1.91
N ASN A 73 2.95 3.94 2.11
CA ASN A 73 3.11 5.04 1.16
C ASN A 73 4.57 5.51 1.08
N THR A 74 5.28 5.56 2.21
CA THR A 74 6.73 5.84 2.23
C THR A 74 7.51 4.75 1.48
N PHE A 75 7.16 3.48 1.69
CA PHE A 75 7.79 2.36 1.01
C PHE A 75 7.58 2.40 -0.51
N LEU A 76 6.34 2.63 -0.96
CA LEU A 76 6.01 2.71 -2.39
C LEU A 76 6.67 3.90 -3.08
N ASN A 77 6.66 5.09 -2.46
CA ASN A 77 7.37 6.25 -3.01
C ASN A 77 8.87 5.99 -3.19
N ASN A 78 9.49 5.24 -2.26
CA ASN A 78 10.90 4.86 -2.39
C ASN A 78 11.11 3.82 -3.49
N LYS A 79 10.18 2.86 -3.66
CA LYS A 79 10.21 1.86 -4.73
C LYS A 79 10.11 2.52 -6.10
N ASP A 80 9.15 3.42 -6.27
CA ASP A 80 8.96 4.18 -7.51
C ASP A 80 10.18 5.03 -7.83
N ARG A 81 10.73 5.75 -6.83
CA ARG A 81 11.96 6.52 -7.02
C ARG A 81 13.14 5.64 -7.46
N PHE A 82 13.29 4.45 -6.88
CA PHE A 82 14.34 3.53 -7.25
C PHE A 82 14.16 3.02 -8.69
N LYS A 83 12.93 2.72 -9.09
CA LYS A 83 12.58 2.31 -10.45
C LYS A 83 12.87 3.44 -11.46
N ASP A 84 12.45 4.66 -11.16
CA ASP A 84 12.71 5.85 -11.97
C ASP A 84 14.22 6.13 -12.12
N GLU A 85 14.98 6.04 -11.02
CA GLU A 85 16.44 6.19 -11.05
C GLU A 85 17.10 5.14 -11.95
N THR A 86 16.66 3.88 -11.89
CA THR A 86 17.19 2.83 -12.78
C THR A 86 16.83 3.07 -14.23
N GLU A 87 15.58 3.41 -14.56
CA GLU A 87 15.17 3.70 -15.93
C GLU A 87 15.94 4.90 -16.51
N ALA A 88 16.16 5.95 -15.73
CA ALA A 88 16.96 7.11 -16.14
C ALA A 88 18.41 6.74 -16.46
N ILE A 89 19.06 5.92 -15.62
CA ILE A 89 20.43 5.44 -15.83
C ILE A 89 20.52 4.58 -17.10
N TYR A 90 19.57 3.68 -17.32
CA TYR A 90 19.54 2.85 -18.52
C TYR A 90 19.31 3.69 -19.78
N LYS A 91 18.53 4.76 -19.70
CA LYS A 91 18.27 5.67 -20.82
C LYS A 91 19.52 6.47 -21.20
N GLU A 92 20.24 7.05 -20.23
CA GLU A 92 21.52 7.71 -20.47
C GLU A 92 22.58 6.76 -21.04
N ALA A 93 22.61 5.50 -20.55
CA ALA A 93 23.55 4.50 -21.05
C ALA A 93 23.25 4.12 -22.51
N LEU A 94 21.97 3.97 -22.89
CA LEU A 94 21.57 3.68 -24.27
C LEU A 94 21.85 4.84 -25.23
N GLU A 95 21.63 6.09 -24.81
CA GLU A 95 21.96 7.27 -25.62
C GLU A 95 23.47 7.39 -25.92
N LYS A 96 24.34 6.90 -25.03
CA LYS A 96 25.80 6.86 -25.26
C LYS A 96 26.27 5.81 -26.26
N TYR A 97 25.41 4.88 -26.67
CA TYR A 97 25.70 3.87 -27.70
C TYR A 97 25.11 4.21 -29.07
N GLN A 98 24.41 5.35 -29.21
CA GLN A 98 24.08 5.97 -30.50
C GLN A 98 25.18 6.95 -30.96
#